data_AF-A0A957F5A7-F1
#
_entry.id   AF-A0A957F5A7-F1
#
_cell.length_a   1.000
_cell.length_b   1.000
_cell.length_c   1.000
_cell.angle_alpha   90.00
_cell.angle_beta   90.00
_cell.angle_gamma   90.00
#
_symmetry.space_group_name_H-M   'P 1'
#
loop_
_entity.id
_entity.type
_entity.pdbx_description
1 polymer ?
#
loop_
_entity_poly.entity_id
_entity_poly.type
_entity_poly.pdbx_seq_one_letter_code
_entity_poly.pdbx_strand_id
1 'polypeptide(L)' 'MRRRLTVGDGAPECVLQTVNGEAVRLGAVWENGRGALLLFLRHLA' A
#
# COMPACT_ATOMS: atom_id res chain seq x y z
N MET A 1 -2.59 -15.99 -6.97
CA MET A 1 -4.06 -15.83 -6.80
C MET A 1 -4.34 -14.35 -6.58
N ARG A 2 -5.17 -13.70 -7.42
CA ARG A 2 -5.58 -12.30 -7.19
C ARG A 2 -6.78 -12.31 -6.24
N ARG A 3 -6.59 -11.88 -4.99
CA ARG A 3 -7.67 -11.70 -4.02
C ARG A 3 -8.12 -10.23 -4.04
N ARG A 4 -9.43 -10.00 -4.12
CA ARG A 4 -10.02 -8.67 -3.90
C ARG A 4 -10.06 -8.40 -2.39
N LEU A 5 -9.57 -7.24 -1.97
CA LEU A 5 -9.63 -6.79 -0.58
C LEU A 5 -11.03 -6.23 -0.28
N THR A 6 -11.54 -6.54 0.91
CA THR A 6 -12.81 -6.01 1.43
C THR A 6 -12.61 -5.32 2.78
N VAL A 7 -13.59 -4.51 3.21
CA VAL A 7 -13.55 -3.85 4.53
C VAL A 7 -13.45 -4.90 5.63
N GLY A 8 -12.55 -4.68 6.59
CA GLY A 8 -12.25 -5.62 7.67
C GLY A 8 -11.11 -6.61 7.35
N ASP A 9 -10.71 -6.73 6.09
CA ASP A 9 -9.48 -7.45 5.76
C ASP A 9 -8.26 -6.69 6.29
N GLY A 10 -7.23 -7.45 6.70
CA GLY A 10 -5.91 -6.87 6.92
C GLY A 10 -5.40 -6.21 5.63
N ALA A 11 -4.75 -5.06 5.78
CA ALA A 11 -4.08 -4.42 4.65
C ALA A 11 -3.05 -5.39 4.03
N PRO A 12 -2.86 -5.34 2.70
CA PRO A 12 -1.96 -6.27 2.02
C PRO A 12 -0.51 -5.98 2.40
N GLU A 13 0.26 -7.03 2.71
CA GLU A 13 1.71 -6.92 2.81
C GLU A 13 2.31 -6.92 1.41
N CYS A 14 2.82 -5.76 0.99
CA CYS A 14 3.50 -5.61 -0.29
C CYS A 14 4.67 -4.62 -0.20
N VAL A 15 5.57 -4.73 -1.17
CA VAL A 15 6.65 -3.77 -1.40
C VAL A 15 6.25 -2.87 -2.56
N LEU A 16 6.23 -1.56 -2.33
CA LEU A 16 5.98 -0.56 -3.35
C LEU A 16 7.28 0.14 -3.72
N GLN A 17 7.44 0.44 -5.01
CA GLN A 17 8.51 1.30 -5.50
C GLN A 17 8.05 2.76 -5.44
N THR A 18 8.90 3.61 -4.88
CA THR A 18 8.66 5.05 -4.79
C THR A 18 9.25 5.78 -5.99
N VAL A 19 8.88 7.06 -6.15
CA VAL A 19 9.35 7.89 -7.26
C VAL A 19 10.86 8.17 -7.23
N ASN A 20 11.50 8.03 -6.06
CA ASN A 20 12.95 8.13 -5.89
C ASN A 20 13.68 6.77 -6.06
N GLY A 21 12.98 5.70 -6.43
CA GLY A 21 13.57 4.37 -6.65
C GLY A 21 13.82 3.57 -5.37
N GLU A 22 13.29 4.02 -4.23
CA GLU A 22 13.35 3.27 -2.97
C GLU A 22 12.22 2.24 -2.89
N ALA A 23 12.48 1.17 -2.15
CA ALA A 23 11.48 0.15 -1.86
C ALA A 23 10.90 0.37 -0.46
N VAL A 24 9.58 0.53 -0.38
CA VAL A 24 8.86 0.69 0.89
C VAL A 24 8.02 -0.56 1.15
N ARG A 25 8.19 -1.18 2.31
CA ARG A 25 7.26 -2.19 2.84
C ARG A 25 6.03 -1.49 3.36
N LEU A 26 4.87 -1.80 2.80
CA LEU A 26 3.63 -1.11 3.13
C LEU A 26 3.23 -1.33 4.62
N GLY A 27 3.45 -2.53 5.17
CA GLY A 27 3.25 -2.84 6.58
C GLY A 27 3.96 -1.89 7.55
N ALA A 28 5.19 -1.47 7.20
CA ALA A 28 6.02 -0.61 8.04
C ALA A 28 5.44 0.81 8.23
N VAL A 29 4.52 1.24 7.36
CA VAL A 29 3.95 2.60 7.40
C VAL A 29 3.05 2.81 8.62
N TRP A 30 2.41 1.75 9.13
CA TRP A 30 1.45 1.82 10.23
C TRP A 30 1.89 1.08 11.51
N GLU A 31 3.12 0.55 11.56
CA GLU A 31 3.68 -0.14 12.74
C GLU A 31 3.69 0.76 14.00
N ASN A 32 3.74 2.07 13.84
CA ASN A 32 3.75 3.05 14.94
C ASN A 32 2.35 3.50 15.39
N GLY A 33 1.30 2.71 15.11
CA GLY A 33 -0.09 3.02 15.51
C GLY A 33 -0.73 4.14 14.69
N ARG A 34 -0.16 4.50 13.53
CA ARG A 34 -0.71 5.51 12.61
C ARG A 34 -1.48 4.84 11.49
N GLY A 35 -2.56 5.46 11.04
CA GLY A 35 -3.24 5.06 9.80
C GLY A 35 -2.48 5.56 8.57
N ALA A 36 -2.61 4.85 7.45
CA ALA A 36 -2.13 5.28 6.14
C ALA A 36 -3.30 5.44 5.17
N LEU A 37 -3.30 6.50 4.37
CA LEU A 37 -4.24 6.69 3.27
C LEU A 37 -3.53 6.37 1.95
N LEU A 38 -4.06 5.41 1.20
CA LEU A 38 -3.55 5.05 -0.13
C LEU A 38 -4.47 5.62 -1.21
N LEU A 39 -3.90 6.45 -2.09
CA LEU A 39 -4.58 7.02 -3.23
C LEU A 39 -3.99 6.40 -4.51
N PHE A 40 -4.81 5.60 -5.20
CA PHE A 40 -4.43 5.02 -6.48
C PHE A 40 -4.86 5.94 -7.61
N LEU A 41 -3.89 6.58 -8.25
CA LEU A 41 -4.13 7.43 -9.41
C LEU A 41 -3.97 6.61 -10.69
N ARG A 42 -4.94 6.73 -11.59
CA ARG A 42 -4.84 6.16 -12.93
C ARG A 42 -4.12 7.17 -13.82
N HIS A 43 -3.00 6.77 -14.41
CA HIS A 43 -2.40 7.53 -15.51
C HIS A 43 -3.26 7.35 -16.77
N LEU A 44 -3.69 8.45 -17.39
CA LEU A 44 -4.54 8.49 -18.60
C LEU A 44 -3.75 9.05 -19.80
N ALA A 45 -2.50 8.64 -19.97
CA ALA A 45 -1.71 8.94 -21.16
C ALA A 45 -1.56 7.70 -22.04
#